data_AF-A0A2N2G0L7-F1
#
_entry.id   AF-A0A2N2G0L7-F1
#
_cell.length_a   1.000
_cell.length_b   1.000
_cell.length_c   1.000
_cell.angle_alpha   90.00
_cell.angle_beta   90.00
_cell.angle_gamma   90.00
#
_symmetry.space_group_name_H-M   'P 1'
#
loop_
_entity.id
_entity.type
_entity.pdbx_description
1 polymer ?
#
loop_
_entity_poly.entity_id
_entity_poly.type
_entity_poly.pdbx_seq_one_letter_code
_entity_poly.pdbx_strand_id
1 'polypeptide(L)'
;ALAAPLNVNGDHSDLYLTRDSGWISIDAFNPQQAYDMTLMSFKISEHPDVRLPVISNQDGFMTSHTAQNVTPLEDKVACDFVGPYLQVNALLNFDKPVTHGVQTEQDWHFEHKAKQHAALMGSKKVILEVFKEFKELTGREYKLVESYNLENADVAIVCLGTTFETAILAINQLKAEGINAAVVAPRVFRPFPLEEVAEALQGLKAVACMDRSAPGGTVGALFNEVSGALINTSARPLMSNLIYGLGGRDMTVAILKDIFRTLDKEAKDGKLSGKIQRFVGVRGPELSFYETQGM
;
A
#
# COMPACT_ATOMS: atom_id res chain seq x y z
N ALA A 1 -4.11 -4.70 22.73
CA ALA A 1 -3.36 -3.44 22.52
C ALA A 1 -3.82 -2.73 21.25
N LEU A 2 -3.86 -3.40 20.09
CA LEU A 2 -4.32 -2.82 18.82
C LEU A 2 -5.73 -2.18 18.90
N ALA A 3 -6.69 -2.94 19.43
CA ALA A 3 -8.09 -2.53 19.52
C ALA A 3 -8.44 -1.89 20.88
N ALA A 4 -7.54 -1.17 21.54
CA ALA A 4 -7.82 -0.57 22.85
C ALA A 4 -7.68 0.97 22.82
N PRO A 5 -8.74 1.75 23.11
CA PRO A 5 -10.14 1.31 23.24
C PRO A 5 -10.66 0.69 21.93
N LEU A 6 -11.67 -0.18 22.03
CA LEU A 6 -12.22 -0.90 20.88
C LEU A 6 -12.76 0.08 19.85
N ASN A 7 -12.25 -0.04 18.63
CA ASN A 7 -12.82 0.58 17.45
C ASN A 7 -12.97 -0.48 16.37
N VAL A 8 -14.18 -0.60 15.83
CA VAL A 8 -14.50 -1.54 14.75
C VAL A 8 -14.31 -0.92 13.37
N ASN A 9 -14.19 0.40 13.29
CA ASN A 9 -14.01 1.13 12.04
C ASN A 9 -12.61 0.94 11.46
N GLY A 10 -12.46 1.20 10.16
CA GLY A 10 -11.24 0.91 9.42
C GLY A 10 -10.07 1.84 9.72
N ASP A 11 -8.90 1.24 9.88
CA ASP A 11 -7.58 1.81 9.69
C ASP A 11 -6.62 0.69 9.21
N HIS A 12 -5.33 0.95 9.05
CA HIS A 12 -4.34 0.01 8.49
C HIS A 12 -3.49 -0.70 9.55
N SER A 13 -3.91 -0.65 10.81
CA SER A 13 -3.09 -1.19 11.90
C SER A 13 -2.97 -2.72 11.83
N ASP A 14 -4.00 -3.43 11.36
CA ASP A 14 -4.01 -4.88 11.13
C ASP A 14 -3.23 -5.29 9.86
N LEU A 15 -3.35 -4.54 8.76
CA LEU A 15 -2.49 -4.67 7.58
C LEU A 15 -1.02 -4.62 7.99
N TYR A 16 -0.61 -3.58 8.73
CA TYR A 16 0.78 -3.44 9.14
C TYR A 16 1.24 -4.48 10.17
N LEU A 17 0.36 -5.06 10.98
CA LEU A 17 0.70 -6.18 11.87
C LEU A 17 1.09 -7.44 11.10
N THR A 18 0.55 -7.63 9.89
CA THR A 18 0.81 -8.81 9.06
C THR A 18 1.92 -8.60 8.04
N ARG A 19 2.53 -7.40 7.98
CA ARG A 19 3.55 -7.05 6.97
C ARG A 19 4.78 -7.96 6.97
N ASP A 20 5.10 -8.56 8.11
CA ASP A 20 6.28 -9.42 8.31
C ASP A 20 5.91 -10.93 8.34
N SER A 21 4.67 -11.27 7.95
CA SER A 21 4.15 -12.66 7.90
C SER A 21 4.77 -13.51 6.79
N GLY A 22 5.40 -12.88 5.78
CA GLY A 22 5.89 -13.55 4.57
C GLY A 22 4.81 -13.79 3.51
N TRP A 23 3.65 -13.14 3.63
CA TRP A 23 2.55 -13.21 2.67
C TRP A 23 2.64 -12.05 1.68
N ILE A 24 2.09 -12.25 0.50
CA ILE A 24 1.87 -11.16 -0.46
C ILE A 24 0.76 -10.28 0.10
N SER A 25 0.89 -8.97 -0.01
CA SER A 25 -0.11 -8.00 0.48
C SER A 25 -0.49 -7.06 -0.66
N ILE A 26 -1.75 -7.09 -1.07
CA ILE A 26 -2.30 -6.30 -2.17
C ILE A 26 -3.49 -5.50 -1.67
N ASP A 27 -3.51 -4.21 -2.00
CA ASP A 27 -4.47 -3.25 -1.47
C ASP A 27 -5.46 -2.80 -2.55
N ALA A 28 -6.75 -2.83 -2.22
CA ALA A 28 -7.81 -2.26 -3.03
C ALA A 28 -8.12 -0.82 -2.59
N PHE A 29 -8.39 0.05 -3.57
CA PHE A 29 -8.68 1.47 -3.29
C PHE A 29 -10.17 1.81 -3.35
N ASN A 30 -11.00 0.90 -3.87
CA ASN A 30 -12.45 1.04 -3.95
C ASN A 30 -13.14 -0.34 -4.05
N PRO A 31 -14.48 -0.42 -3.96
CA PRO A 31 -15.22 -1.69 -4.02
C PRO A 31 -15.02 -2.49 -5.30
N GLN A 32 -14.88 -1.85 -6.46
CA GLN A 32 -14.58 -2.55 -7.72
C GLN A 32 -13.22 -3.25 -7.64
N GLN A 33 -12.21 -2.54 -7.15
CA GLN A 33 -10.87 -3.09 -6.97
C GLN A 33 -10.83 -4.16 -5.88
N ALA A 34 -11.67 -4.10 -4.85
CA ALA A 34 -11.75 -5.16 -3.84
C ALA A 34 -12.17 -6.51 -4.47
N TYR A 35 -13.12 -6.48 -5.41
CA TYR A 35 -13.46 -7.65 -6.21
C TYR A 35 -12.28 -8.09 -7.11
N ASP A 36 -11.71 -7.16 -7.88
CA ASP A 36 -10.67 -7.47 -8.86
C ASP A 36 -9.39 -8.03 -8.21
N MET A 37 -8.90 -7.38 -7.13
CA MET A 37 -7.71 -7.82 -6.39
C MET A 37 -7.93 -9.20 -5.75
N THR A 38 -9.12 -9.45 -5.19
CA THR A 38 -9.44 -10.73 -4.57
C THR A 38 -9.49 -11.85 -5.60
N LEU A 39 -10.09 -11.62 -6.77
CA LEU A 39 -10.13 -12.60 -7.84
C LEU A 39 -8.73 -12.93 -8.38
N MET A 40 -7.90 -11.91 -8.61
CA MET A 40 -6.50 -12.09 -9.05
C MET A 40 -5.64 -12.78 -7.99
N SER A 41 -5.95 -12.60 -6.70
CA SER A 41 -5.18 -13.20 -5.59
C SER A 41 -5.15 -14.72 -5.63
N PHE A 42 -6.23 -15.39 -6.06
CA PHE A 42 -6.24 -16.85 -6.22
C PHE A 42 -5.18 -17.28 -7.23
N LYS A 43 -5.20 -16.69 -8.43
CA LYS A 43 -4.26 -17.00 -9.50
C LYS A 43 -2.81 -16.69 -9.11
N ILE A 44 -2.57 -15.57 -8.43
CA ILE A 44 -1.23 -15.18 -7.94
C ILE A 44 -0.73 -16.17 -6.89
N SER A 45 -1.55 -16.50 -5.90
CA SER A 45 -1.15 -17.37 -4.77
C SER A 45 -0.87 -18.81 -5.21
N GLU A 46 -1.64 -19.32 -6.17
CA GLU A 46 -1.52 -20.69 -6.66
C GLU A 46 -0.47 -20.86 -7.77
N HIS A 47 0.05 -19.76 -8.32
CA HIS A 47 1.04 -19.81 -9.38
C HIS A 47 2.27 -20.65 -8.96
N PRO A 48 2.76 -21.58 -9.81
CA PRO A 48 3.86 -22.50 -9.45
C PRO A 48 5.13 -21.82 -8.95
N ASP A 49 5.45 -20.64 -9.49
CA ASP A 49 6.63 -19.85 -9.10
C ASP A 49 6.44 -19.06 -7.79
N VAL A 50 5.22 -18.97 -7.26
CA VAL A 50 4.87 -18.17 -6.08
C VAL A 50 4.56 -19.09 -4.90
N ARG A 51 3.41 -19.79 -4.95
CA ARG A 51 2.96 -20.73 -3.90
C ARG A 51 3.01 -20.13 -2.49
N LEU A 52 2.69 -18.84 -2.39
CA LEU A 52 2.57 -18.08 -1.15
C LEU A 52 1.16 -17.54 -1.00
N PRO A 53 0.61 -17.48 0.22
CA PRO A 53 -0.68 -16.86 0.43
C PRO A 53 -0.67 -15.36 0.11
N VAL A 54 -1.84 -14.84 -0.27
CA VAL A 54 -2.07 -13.42 -0.56
C VAL A 54 -3.10 -12.86 0.43
N ILE A 55 -2.78 -11.72 1.05
CA ILE A 55 -3.70 -10.88 1.79
C ILE A 55 -4.26 -9.84 0.80
N SER A 56 -5.57 -9.90 0.55
CA SER A 56 -6.31 -8.89 -0.24
C SER A 56 -6.93 -7.89 0.74
N ASN A 57 -6.29 -6.73 0.89
CA ASN A 57 -6.72 -5.69 1.83
C ASN A 57 -7.74 -4.74 1.19
N GLN A 58 -8.62 -4.21 2.04
CA GLN A 58 -9.56 -3.14 1.70
C GLN A 58 -9.86 -2.32 2.96
N ASP A 59 -10.22 -1.06 2.80
CA ASP A 59 -10.54 -0.21 3.94
C ASP A 59 -11.89 -0.59 4.57
N GLY A 60 -11.88 -0.90 5.87
CA GLY A 60 -13.08 -1.15 6.65
C GLY A 60 -14.07 0.03 6.60
N PHE A 61 -15.36 -0.27 6.41
CA PHE A 61 -16.46 0.67 6.18
C PHE A 61 -16.37 1.48 4.88
N MET A 62 -15.24 2.11 4.59
CA MET A 62 -15.06 2.98 3.42
C MET A 62 -15.07 2.20 2.11
N THR A 63 -14.53 0.98 2.09
CA THR A 63 -14.67 0.06 0.95
C THR A 63 -15.72 -1.01 1.24
N SER A 64 -15.66 -1.63 2.42
CA SER A 64 -16.49 -2.81 2.70
C SER A 64 -17.99 -2.51 2.92
N HIS A 65 -18.37 -1.27 3.24
CA HIS A 65 -19.77 -0.89 3.52
C HIS A 65 -20.25 0.30 2.70
N THR A 66 -19.45 0.81 1.75
CA THR A 66 -19.89 1.86 0.84
C THR A 66 -20.50 1.24 -0.41
N ALA A 67 -21.76 1.59 -0.67
CA ALA A 67 -22.46 1.16 -1.86
C ALA A 67 -21.89 1.87 -3.10
N GLN A 68 -21.39 1.08 -4.04
CA GLN A 68 -20.89 1.55 -5.32
C GLN A 68 -21.33 0.58 -6.42
N ASN A 69 -21.62 1.10 -7.61
CA ASN A 69 -21.83 0.26 -8.79
C ASN A 69 -20.51 -0.41 -9.17
N VAL A 70 -20.54 -1.74 -9.23
CA VAL A 70 -19.41 -2.59 -9.64
C VAL A 70 -19.81 -3.40 -10.88
N THR A 71 -18.81 -3.80 -11.65
CA THR A 71 -18.92 -4.62 -12.86
C THR A 71 -18.15 -5.93 -12.63
N PRO A 72 -18.70 -6.86 -11.82
CA PRO A 72 -18.11 -8.18 -11.66
C PRO A 72 -18.14 -8.94 -12.98
N LEU A 73 -17.23 -9.91 -13.14
CA LEU A 73 -17.26 -10.82 -14.27
C LEU A 73 -18.40 -11.84 -14.10
N GLU A 74 -18.92 -12.33 -15.23
CA GLU A 74 -19.80 -13.50 -15.21
C GLU A 74 -19.04 -14.72 -14.65
N ASP A 75 -19.73 -15.58 -13.89
CA ASP A 75 -19.13 -16.70 -13.16
C ASP A 75 -18.23 -17.57 -14.04
N LYS A 76 -18.68 -17.89 -15.27
CA LYS A 76 -17.87 -18.69 -16.21
C LYS A 76 -16.56 -17.99 -16.57
N VAL A 77 -16.61 -16.69 -16.83
CA VAL A 77 -15.43 -15.90 -17.19
C VAL A 77 -14.47 -15.80 -16.02
N ALA A 78 -14.98 -15.61 -14.79
CA ALA A 78 -14.17 -15.59 -13.58
C ALA A 78 -13.50 -16.95 -13.32
N CYS A 79 -14.23 -18.06 -13.44
CA CYS A 79 -13.69 -19.41 -13.29
C CYS A 79 -12.61 -19.72 -14.34
N ASP A 80 -12.85 -19.37 -15.60
CA ASP A 80 -11.88 -19.57 -16.68
C ASP A 80 -10.62 -18.72 -16.46
N PHE A 81 -10.77 -17.50 -15.92
CA PHE A 81 -9.64 -16.61 -15.60
C PHE A 81 -8.75 -17.16 -14.48
N VAL A 82 -9.35 -17.58 -13.36
CA VAL A 82 -8.62 -18.18 -12.21
C VAL A 82 -7.96 -19.48 -12.62
N GLY A 83 -8.66 -20.30 -13.41
CA GLY A 83 -8.19 -21.58 -13.91
C GLY A 83 -8.43 -22.73 -12.93
N PRO A 84 -8.07 -23.96 -13.33
CA PRO A 84 -8.26 -25.14 -12.50
C PRO A 84 -7.24 -25.17 -11.35
N TYR A 85 -7.69 -25.61 -10.17
CA TYR A 85 -6.80 -25.88 -9.04
C TYR A 85 -5.78 -26.97 -9.40
N LEU A 86 -4.50 -26.65 -9.26
CA LEU A 86 -3.40 -27.59 -9.43
C LEU A 86 -2.90 -28.07 -8.08
N GLN A 87 -3.21 -29.32 -7.72
CA GLN A 87 -2.69 -29.92 -6.50
C GLN A 87 -1.19 -30.18 -6.60
N VAL A 88 -0.40 -29.48 -5.80
CA VAL A 88 1.06 -29.65 -5.71
C VAL A 88 1.47 -29.84 -4.26
N ASN A 89 2.11 -30.96 -3.95
CA ASN A 89 2.53 -31.36 -2.60
C ASN A 89 1.35 -31.41 -1.63
N ALA A 90 0.37 -32.26 -1.92
CA ALA A 90 -0.79 -32.46 -1.06
C ALA A 90 -0.38 -32.76 0.39
N LEU A 91 -0.96 -32.04 1.34
CA LEU A 91 -0.69 -32.21 2.77
C LEU A 91 -1.01 -33.63 3.26
N LEU A 92 -2.08 -34.20 2.71
CA LEU A 92 -2.51 -35.56 3.01
C LEU A 92 -2.45 -36.40 1.73
N ASN A 93 -1.40 -37.21 1.62
CA ASN A 93 -1.23 -38.17 0.54
C ASN A 93 -0.73 -39.50 1.14
N PHE A 94 -1.57 -40.53 1.14
CA PHE A 94 -1.21 -41.84 1.71
C PHE A 94 -0.19 -42.61 0.85
N ASP A 95 -0.13 -42.34 -0.45
CA ASP A 95 0.84 -42.95 -1.37
C ASP A 95 2.22 -42.30 -1.27
N LYS A 96 2.26 -41.01 -0.89
CA LYS A 96 3.48 -40.21 -0.72
C LYS A 96 3.40 -39.39 0.59
N PRO A 97 3.51 -40.04 1.76
CA PRO A 97 3.40 -39.35 3.03
C PRO A 97 4.57 -38.38 3.21
N VAL A 98 4.26 -37.18 3.72
CA VAL A 98 5.21 -36.11 3.98
C VAL A 98 4.99 -35.57 5.38
N THR A 99 6.04 -35.02 5.99
CA THR A 99 5.96 -34.36 7.31
C THR A 99 6.04 -32.84 7.13
N HIS A 100 5.15 -32.11 7.80
CA HIS A 100 5.08 -30.65 7.77
C HIS A 100 5.31 -30.07 9.17
N GLY A 101 5.87 -28.86 9.24
CA GLY A 101 6.00 -28.11 10.50
C GLY A 101 6.99 -28.70 11.51
N VAL A 102 7.95 -29.50 11.05
CA VAL A 102 9.00 -30.05 11.93
C VAL A 102 9.94 -28.94 12.41
N GLN A 103 10.51 -29.13 13.61
CA GLN A 103 11.59 -28.28 14.10
C GLN A 103 12.82 -28.45 13.21
N THR A 104 13.42 -27.33 12.81
CA THR A 104 14.67 -27.28 12.05
C THR A 104 15.68 -26.45 12.82
N GLU A 105 16.90 -26.94 12.97
CA GLU A 105 18.01 -26.23 13.62
C GLU A 105 18.59 -25.13 12.71
N GLN A 106 19.56 -24.38 13.22
CA GLN A 106 20.15 -23.23 12.53
C GLN A 106 20.71 -23.53 11.13
N ASP A 107 21.15 -24.77 10.87
CA ASP A 107 21.74 -25.22 9.59
C ASP A 107 20.71 -25.31 8.45
N TRP A 108 19.41 -25.25 8.76
CA TRP A 108 18.33 -25.38 7.77
C TRP A 108 17.27 -24.29 7.90
N HIS A 109 17.05 -23.75 9.10
CA HIS A 109 16.02 -22.73 9.31
C HIS A 109 16.26 -21.49 8.43
N PHE A 110 17.52 -21.08 8.30
CA PHE A 110 17.88 -19.92 7.51
C PHE A 110 17.57 -20.12 6.02
N GLU A 111 17.87 -21.29 5.47
CA GLU A 111 17.62 -21.71 4.10
C GLU A 111 16.12 -21.73 3.80
N HIS A 112 15.30 -22.19 4.75
CA HIS A 112 13.85 -22.14 4.62
C HIS A 112 13.33 -20.70 4.54
N LYS A 113 13.80 -19.80 5.44
CA LYS A 113 13.41 -18.38 5.42
C LYS A 113 13.91 -17.66 4.17
N ALA A 114 15.13 -17.95 3.72
CA ALA A 114 15.71 -17.39 2.49
C ALA A 114 14.90 -17.81 1.25
N LYS A 115 14.48 -19.08 1.16
CA LYS A 115 13.61 -19.56 0.07
C LYS A 115 12.21 -18.93 0.10
N GLN A 116 11.61 -18.78 1.29
CA GLN A 116 10.33 -18.06 1.44
C GLN A 116 10.44 -16.61 0.98
N HIS A 117 11.52 -15.92 1.36
CA HIS A 117 11.76 -14.55 0.92
C HIS A 117 12.00 -14.46 -0.59
N ALA A 118 12.78 -15.38 -1.17
CA ALA A 118 13.01 -15.44 -2.61
C ALA A 118 11.71 -15.66 -3.39
N ALA A 119 10.81 -16.53 -2.92
CA ALA A 119 9.48 -16.71 -3.50
C ALA A 119 8.62 -15.44 -3.40
N LEU A 120 8.67 -14.74 -2.26
CA LEU A 120 7.94 -13.48 -2.07
C LEU A 120 8.46 -12.40 -3.03
N MET A 121 9.77 -12.25 -3.18
CA MET A 121 10.36 -11.31 -4.14
C MET A 121 10.04 -11.70 -5.60
N GLY A 122 10.06 -13.00 -5.92
CA GLY A 122 9.69 -13.53 -7.23
C GLY A 122 8.23 -13.29 -7.60
N SER A 123 7.33 -13.14 -6.62
CA SER A 123 5.90 -12.91 -6.86
C SER A 123 5.60 -11.62 -7.64
N LYS A 124 6.48 -10.62 -7.57
CA LYS A 124 6.34 -9.34 -8.29
C LYS A 124 6.13 -9.54 -9.80
N LYS A 125 6.87 -10.47 -10.41
CA LYS A 125 6.73 -10.82 -11.83
C LYS A 125 5.34 -11.38 -12.13
N VAL A 126 4.89 -12.34 -11.33
CA VAL A 126 3.60 -13.00 -11.50
C VAL A 126 2.44 -12.02 -11.29
N ILE A 127 2.55 -11.11 -10.32
CA ILE A 127 1.55 -10.06 -10.11
C ILE A 127 1.39 -9.20 -11.39
N LEU A 128 2.48 -8.77 -12.00
CA LEU A 128 2.45 -7.98 -13.24
C LEU A 128 1.87 -8.76 -14.42
N GLU A 129 2.21 -10.04 -14.56
CA GLU A 129 1.64 -10.91 -15.60
C GLU A 129 0.13 -11.07 -15.43
N VAL A 130 -0.34 -11.32 -14.20
CA VAL A 130 -1.77 -11.44 -13.89
C VAL A 130 -2.49 -10.10 -14.09
N PHE A 131 -1.90 -8.97 -13.72
CA PHE A 131 -2.47 -7.63 -14.00
C PHE A 131 -2.62 -7.39 -15.50
N LYS A 132 -1.64 -7.80 -16.30
CA LYS A 132 -1.70 -7.69 -17.76
C LYS A 132 -2.82 -8.55 -18.34
N GLU A 133 -2.92 -9.82 -17.95
CA GLU A 133 -4.01 -10.72 -18.39
C GLU A 133 -5.38 -10.16 -18.00
N PHE A 134 -5.50 -9.62 -16.78
CA PHE A 134 -6.75 -9.03 -16.31
C PHE A 134 -7.14 -7.78 -17.10
N LYS A 135 -6.15 -6.95 -17.47
CA LYS A 135 -6.36 -5.81 -18.38
C LYS A 135 -6.82 -6.26 -19.76
N GLU A 136 -6.22 -7.30 -20.33
CA GLU A 136 -6.63 -7.85 -21.63
C GLU A 136 -8.07 -8.38 -21.59
N LEU A 137 -8.47 -9.00 -20.48
CA LEU A 137 -9.82 -9.54 -20.28
C LEU A 137 -10.87 -8.45 -20.05
N THR A 138 -10.55 -7.41 -19.29
CA THR A 138 -11.55 -6.50 -18.71
C THR A 138 -11.41 -5.04 -19.11
N GLY A 139 -10.27 -4.67 -19.70
CA GLY A 139 -9.86 -3.28 -19.95
C GLY A 139 -9.38 -2.53 -18.71
N ARG A 140 -9.46 -3.11 -17.50
CA ARG A 140 -9.03 -2.45 -16.25
C ARG A 140 -7.54 -2.68 -16.02
N GLU A 141 -6.78 -1.60 -15.94
CA GLU A 141 -5.33 -1.63 -15.73
C GLU A 141 -4.97 -1.39 -14.26
N TYR A 142 -3.99 -2.15 -13.78
CA TYR A 142 -3.43 -2.02 -12.43
C TYR A 142 -1.90 -2.00 -12.48
N LYS A 143 -1.31 -1.28 -11.54
CA LYS A 143 0.15 -1.18 -11.36
C LYS A 143 0.55 -1.59 -9.94
N LEU A 144 1.82 -1.96 -9.75
CA LEU A 144 2.38 -2.19 -8.41
C LEU A 144 2.32 -0.92 -7.55
N VAL A 145 2.54 0.23 -8.19
CA VAL A 145 2.44 1.57 -7.63
C VAL A 145 1.53 2.37 -8.56
N GLU A 146 0.37 2.75 -8.06
CA GLU A 146 -0.54 3.67 -8.75
C GLU A 146 -0.09 5.10 -8.53
N SER A 147 -0.40 5.97 -9.48
CA SER A 147 -0.07 7.38 -9.37
C SER A 147 -1.03 8.24 -10.18
N TYR A 148 -1.18 9.50 -9.79
CA TYR A 148 -1.93 10.50 -10.54
C TYR A 148 -1.19 11.83 -10.58
N ASN A 149 -1.08 12.41 -11.79
CA ASN A 149 -0.52 13.75 -12.08
C ASN A 149 0.97 13.93 -11.75
N LEU A 150 1.77 12.85 -11.80
CA LEU A 150 3.21 12.90 -11.48
C LEU A 150 4.00 13.78 -12.44
N GLU A 151 3.67 13.73 -13.73
CA GLU A 151 4.41 14.38 -14.82
C GLU A 151 4.45 15.91 -14.71
N ASN A 152 3.54 16.51 -13.94
CA ASN A 152 3.45 17.95 -13.73
C ASN A 152 3.76 18.37 -12.29
N ALA A 153 3.94 17.44 -11.35
CA ALA A 153 3.91 17.73 -9.92
C ALA A 153 5.27 18.14 -9.35
N ASP A 154 5.23 19.13 -8.44
CA ASP A 154 6.37 19.49 -7.59
C ASP A 154 6.31 18.75 -6.24
N VAL A 155 5.12 18.33 -5.83
CA VAL A 155 4.86 17.73 -4.52
C VAL A 155 3.92 16.54 -4.63
N ALA A 156 4.03 15.58 -3.71
CA ALA A 156 3.09 14.46 -3.68
C ALA A 156 2.75 14.00 -2.26
N ILE A 157 1.62 13.32 -2.13
CA ILE A 157 1.40 12.43 -0.99
C ILE A 157 1.62 10.98 -1.44
N VAL A 158 2.13 10.15 -0.53
CA VAL A 158 2.12 8.69 -0.67
C VAL A 158 1.11 8.13 0.32
N CYS A 159 0.11 7.39 -0.16
CA CYS A 159 -0.95 6.82 0.69
C CYS A 159 -1.32 5.40 0.27
N LEU A 160 -2.06 4.70 1.12
CA LEU A 160 -2.70 3.41 0.82
C LEU A 160 -4.22 3.55 0.85
N GLY A 161 -4.92 2.60 0.24
CA GLY A 161 -6.38 2.46 0.33
C GLY A 161 -7.17 3.61 -0.32
N THR A 162 -8.37 3.83 0.22
CA THR A 162 -9.38 4.78 -0.32
C THR A 162 -8.93 6.23 -0.38
N THR A 163 -7.91 6.63 0.38
CA THR A 163 -7.35 7.99 0.34
C THR A 163 -6.87 8.35 -1.07
N PHE A 164 -6.45 7.37 -1.86
CA PHE A 164 -5.99 7.57 -3.23
C PHE A 164 -7.05 8.29 -4.09
N GLU A 165 -8.30 7.82 -4.08
CA GLU A 165 -9.37 8.42 -4.89
C GLU A 165 -9.75 9.83 -4.40
N THR A 166 -9.82 10.02 -3.08
CA THR A 166 -10.10 11.35 -2.50
C THR A 166 -8.98 12.35 -2.82
N ALA A 167 -7.73 11.89 -2.86
CA ALA A 167 -6.59 12.73 -3.21
C ALA A 167 -6.65 13.20 -4.68
N ILE A 168 -7.10 12.35 -5.61
CA ILE A 168 -7.32 12.74 -7.01
C ILE A 168 -8.33 13.90 -7.09
N LEU A 169 -9.42 13.86 -6.30
CA LEU A 169 -10.38 14.95 -6.24
C LEU A 169 -9.76 16.24 -5.70
N ALA A 170 -8.95 16.15 -4.63
CA ALA A 170 -8.24 17.29 -4.06
C ALA A 170 -7.25 17.92 -5.07
N ILE A 171 -6.44 17.10 -5.74
CA ILE A 171 -5.48 17.53 -6.76
C ILE A 171 -6.19 18.27 -7.89
N ASN A 172 -7.31 17.74 -8.38
CA ASN A 172 -8.06 18.39 -9.45
C ASN A 172 -8.60 19.77 -9.05
N GLN A 173 -9.01 19.96 -7.79
CA GLN A 173 -9.44 21.26 -7.30
C GLN A 173 -8.26 22.23 -7.08
N LEU A 174 -7.09 21.72 -6.72
CA LEU A 174 -5.87 22.54 -6.49
C LEU A 174 -5.24 23.07 -7.77
N LYS A 175 -5.55 22.48 -8.94
CA LYS A 175 -5.14 23.03 -10.24
C LYS A 175 -5.59 24.49 -10.42
N ALA A 176 -6.77 24.85 -9.93
CA ALA A 176 -7.28 26.23 -9.95
C ALA A 176 -6.51 27.18 -9.01
N GLU A 177 -5.79 26.63 -8.03
CA GLU A 177 -4.94 27.37 -7.09
C GLU A 177 -3.47 27.43 -7.55
N GLY A 178 -3.14 26.85 -8.71
CA GLY A 178 -1.79 26.82 -9.26
C GLY A 178 -0.83 25.88 -8.51
N ILE A 179 -1.35 24.92 -7.74
CA ILE A 179 -0.54 23.94 -7.01
C ILE A 179 -0.46 22.66 -7.84
N ASN A 180 0.75 22.31 -8.25
CA ASN A 180 1.04 21.11 -9.01
C ASN A 180 1.34 19.94 -8.05
N ALA A 181 0.29 19.19 -7.72
CA ALA A 181 0.36 18.08 -6.78
C ALA A 181 0.11 16.72 -7.46
N ALA A 182 0.69 15.67 -6.89
CA ALA A 182 0.45 14.29 -7.27
C ALA A 182 0.04 13.43 -6.07
N VAL A 183 -0.50 12.25 -6.36
CA VAL A 183 -0.66 11.18 -5.36
C VAL A 183 0.00 9.92 -5.91
N VAL A 184 0.72 9.22 -5.04
CA VAL A 184 1.34 7.92 -5.29
C VAL A 184 0.77 6.92 -4.29
N ALA A 185 0.43 5.71 -4.74
CA ALA A 185 -0.12 4.68 -3.87
C ALA A 185 0.42 3.31 -4.24
N PRO A 186 1.33 2.73 -3.43
CA PRO A 186 1.69 1.32 -3.54
C PRO A 186 0.43 0.46 -3.41
N ARG A 187 0.10 -0.26 -4.49
CA ARG A 187 -0.97 -1.27 -4.49
C ARG A 187 -0.46 -2.56 -3.87
N VAL A 188 0.80 -2.91 -4.13
CA VAL A 188 1.45 -4.06 -3.51
C VAL A 188 2.28 -3.55 -2.34
N PHE A 189 1.90 -3.90 -1.12
CA PHE A 189 2.65 -3.54 0.08
C PHE A 189 3.74 -4.57 0.41
N ARG A 190 3.53 -5.84 0.03
CA ARG A 190 4.49 -6.93 0.13
C ARG A 190 4.44 -7.83 -1.11
N PRO A 191 5.57 -8.11 -1.79
CA PRO A 191 6.88 -7.46 -1.61
C PRO A 191 6.78 -5.96 -1.91
N PHE A 192 7.42 -5.11 -1.09
CA PHE A 192 7.32 -3.66 -1.28
C PHE A 192 8.07 -3.23 -2.56
N PRO A 193 7.44 -2.49 -3.49
CA PRO A 193 8.01 -2.13 -4.78
C PRO A 193 8.98 -0.93 -4.65
N LEU A 194 10.16 -1.18 -4.07
CA LEU A 194 11.15 -0.12 -3.79
C LEU A 194 11.56 0.63 -5.06
N GLU A 195 11.78 -0.08 -6.17
CA GLU A 195 12.22 0.55 -7.42
C GLU A 195 11.13 1.46 -8.00
N GLU A 196 9.89 0.99 -8.08
CA GLU A 196 8.78 1.76 -8.64
C GLU A 196 8.40 2.95 -7.76
N VAL A 197 8.49 2.81 -6.43
CA VAL A 197 8.27 3.93 -5.51
C VAL A 197 9.36 4.97 -5.68
N ALA A 198 10.63 4.56 -5.76
CA ALA A 198 11.73 5.48 -5.97
C ALA A 198 11.60 6.21 -7.32
N GLU A 199 11.27 5.50 -8.39
CA GLU A 199 11.03 6.07 -9.72
C GLU A 199 9.87 7.08 -9.70
N ALA A 200 8.74 6.73 -9.09
CA ALA A 200 7.56 7.60 -8.99
C ALA A 200 7.82 8.90 -8.21
N LEU A 201 8.81 8.91 -7.31
CA LEU A 201 9.12 10.06 -6.46
C LEU A 201 10.35 10.85 -6.95
N GLN A 202 10.96 10.47 -8.07
CA GLN A 202 12.04 11.25 -8.69
C GLN A 202 11.55 12.64 -9.09
N GLY A 203 12.38 13.66 -8.83
CA GLY A 203 12.11 15.04 -9.21
C GLY A 203 11.15 15.81 -8.29
N LEU A 204 10.44 15.14 -7.38
CA LEU A 204 9.59 15.80 -6.39
C LEU A 204 10.44 16.57 -5.36
N LYS A 205 9.93 17.72 -4.92
CA LYS A 205 10.57 18.61 -3.96
C LYS A 205 10.13 18.34 -2.52
N ALA A 206 8.87 17.97 -2.32
CA ALA A 206 8.32 17.62 -1.01
C ALA A 206 7.29 16.49 -1.11
N VAL A 207 7.34 15.57 -0.15
CA VAL A 207 6.49 14.39 -0.08
C VAL A 207 5.96 14.19 1.33
N ALA A 208 4.67 13.89 1.47
CA ALA A 208 4.09 13.39 2.72
C ALA A 208 3.69 11.92 2.61
N CYS A 209 4.25 11.07 3.46
CA CYS A 209 3.79 9.70 3.64
C CYS A 209 2.63 9.67 4.63
N MET A 210 1.47 9.24 4.15
CA MET A 210 0.20 9.20 4.86
C MET A 210 0.00 7.81 5.47
N ASP A 211 0.21 7.69 6.78
CA ASP A 211 0.03 6.45 7.51
C ASP A 211 -1.31 6.42 8.25
N ARG A 212 -2.19 5.51 7.83
CA ARG A 212 -3.49 5.31 8.49
C ARG A 212 -3.38 4.30 9.63
N SER A 213 -2.40 4.44 10.51
CA SER A 213 -2.22 3.57 11.68
C SER A 213 -1.49 4.30 12.80
N ALA A 214 -1.63 3.81 14.03
CA ALA A 214 -0.82 4.29 15.14
C ALA A 214 0.60 3.68 15.07
N PRO A 215 1.68 4.49 15.04
CA PRO A 215 3.03 3.97 14.79
C PRO A 215 3.76 3.48 16.05
N GLY A 216 3.14 3.56 17.24
CA GLY A 216 3.67 2.92 18.45
C GLY A 216 5.00 3.44 18.98
N GLY A 217 5.32 4.72 18.77
CA GLY A 217 6.56 5.35 19.26
C GLY A 217 7.64 5.57 18.20
N THR A 218 7.30 5.40 16.92
CA THR A 218 8.14 5.74 15.77
C THR A 218 7.36 6.52 14.71
N VAL A 219 7.95 6.77 13.55
CA VAL A 219 7.26 7.18 12.32
C VAL A 219 6.45 6.03 11.72
N GLY A 220 5.48 6.35 10.88
CA GLY A 220 4.62 5.35 10.26
C GLY A 220 5.34 4.33 9.38
N ALA A 221 4.69 3.18 9.16
CA ALA A 221 5.27 2.08 8.41
C ALA A 221 5.53 2.46 6.95
N LEU A 222 4.57 3.13 6.30
CA LEU A 222 4.72 3.60 4.92
C LEU A 222 5.84 4.63 4.81
N PHE A 223 5.97 5.54 5.79
CA PHE A 223 7.10 6.46 5.82
C PHE A 223 8.46 5.74 5.84
N ASN A 224 8.60 4.68 6.63
CA ASN A 224 9.85 3.91 6.69
C ASN A 224 10.16 3.22 5.34
N GLU A 225 9.16 2.59 4.72
CA GLU A 225 9.34 1.92 3.42
C GLU A 225 9.71 2.90 2.31
N VAL A 226 9.01 4.04 2.23
CA VAL A 226 9.30 5.08 1.24
C VAL A 226 10.67 5.71 1.49
N SER A 227 11.03 6.00 2.74
CA SER A 227 12.35 6.52 3.07
C SER A 227 13.46 5.53 2.69
N GLY A 228 13.24 4.24 2.93
CA GLY A 228 14.13 3.16 2.52
C GLY A 228 14.25 3.03 0.99
N ALA A 229 13.17 3.24 0.25
CA ALA A 229 13.20 3.29 -1.21
C ALA A 229 14.07 4.45 -1.73
N LEU A 230 14.01 5.60 -1.05
CA LEU A 230 14.68 6.81 -1.52
C LEU A 230 16.16 6.89 -1.12
N ILE A 231 16.54 6.38 0.06
CA ILE A 231 17.86 6.66 0.68
C ILE A 231 19.07 6.32 -0.20
N ASN A 232 18.97 5.35 -1.11
CA ASN A 232 20.06 4.97 -2.01
C ASN A 232 19.91 5.51 -3.44
N THR A 233 19.03 6.50 -3.65
CA THR A 233 18.76 7.12 -4.95
C THR A 233 19.11 8.60 -4.95
N SER A 234 19.05 9.26 -6.12
CA SER A 234 19.14 10.72 -6.23
C SER A 234 17.91 11.46 -5.71
N ALA A 235 16.77 10.77 -5.55
CA ALA A 235 15.55 11.39 -5.06
C ALA A 235 15.72 11.77 -3.58
N ARG A 236 15.61 13.08 -3.31
CA ARG A 236 15.79 13.69 -2.00
C ARG A 236 14.71 14.74 -1.72
N PRO A 237 13.41 14.42 -1.86
CA PRO A 237 12.37 15.34 -1.45
C PRO A 237 12.46 15.60 0.06
N LEU A 238 11.93 16.74 0.49
CA LEU A 238 11.57 16.93 1.89
C LEU A 238 10.51 15.90 2.27
N MET A 239 10.78 15.09 3.29
CA MET A 239 9.90 13.98 3.68
C MET A 239 9.17 14.30 4.99
N SER A 240 7.84 14.20 4.97
CA SER A 240 7.03 14.27 6.19
C SER A 240 6.21 12.99 6.40
N ASN A 241 5.94 12.66 7.66
CA ASN A 241 5.07 11.56 8.08
C ASN A 241 3.78 12.13 8.66
N LEU A 242 2.64 11.80 8.05
CA LEU A 242 1.33 12.23 8.50
C LEU A 242 0.53 11.04 9.00
N ILE A 243 0.22 11.02 10.29
CA ILE A 243 -0.64 10.02 10.91
C ILE A 243 -2.08 10.50 10.83
N TYR A 244 -2.98 9.72 10.24
CA TYR A 244 -4.34 10.18 9.96
C TYR A 244 -5.37 9.06 9.95
N GLY A 245 -6.65 9.43 9.96
CA GLY A 245 -7.75 8.52 9.63
C GLY A 245 -7.95 7.31 10.55
N LEU A 246 -7.32 7.29 11.73
CA LEU A 246 -7.41 6.18 12.67
C LEU A 246 -8.87 5.94 13.07
N GLY A 247 -9.27 4.67 13.11
CA GLY A 247 -10.58 4.27 13.54
C GLY A 247 -11.72 4.91 12.74
N GLY A 248 -11.57 5.04 11.42
CA GLY A 248 -12.57 5.60 10.51
C GLY A 248 -12.74 7.11 10.56
N ARG A 249 -11.77 7.85 11.11
CA ARG A 249 -11.85 9.32 11.06
C ARG A 249 -11.71 9.81 9.62
N ASP A 250 -12.64 10.66 9.20
CA ASP A 250 -12.71 11.10 7.81
C ASP A 250 -11.47 11.92 7.38
N MET A 251 -11.01 11.64 6.16
CA MET A 251 -9.94 12.38 5.48
C MET A 251 -10.55 13.09 4.29
N THR A 252 -11.08 14.29 4.55
CA THR A 252 -11.83 15.06 3.56
C THR A 252 -10.93 15.66 2.49
N VAL A 253 -11.53 16.01 1.34
CA VAL A 253 -10.87 16.81 0.29
C VAL A 253 -10.28 18.10 0.85
N ALA A 254 -10.96 18.78 1.77
CA ALA A 254 -10.46 20.02 2.36
C ALA A 254 -9.15 19.80 3.15
N ILE A 255 -9.08 18.75 3.96
CA ILE A 255 -7.87 18.41 4.72
C ILE A 255 -6.72 18.05 3.76
N LEU A 256 -6.99 17.25 2.72
CA LEU A 256 -5.98 16.90 1.72
C LEU A 256 -5.47 18.15 0.98
N LYS A 257 -6.34 19.11 0.68
CA LYS A 257 -5.93 20.39 0.10
C LYS A 257 -4.99 21.17 1.01
N ASP A 258 -5.25 21.19 2.31
CA ASP A 258 -4.37 21.85 3.29
C ASP A 258 -3.01 21.15 3.42
N ILE A 259 -2.99 19.82 3.33
CA ILE A 259 -1.74 19.03 3.27
C ILE A 259 -0.93 19.42 2.03
N PHE A 260 -1.55 19.46 0.84
CA PHE A 260 -0.85 19.84 -0.38
C PHE A 260 -0.36 21.28 -0.38
N ARG A 261 -1.13 22.24 0.16
CA ARG A 261 -0.68 23.63 0.35
C ARG A 261 0.53 23.70 1.27
N THR A 262 0.55 22.88 2.31
CA THR A 262 1.70 22.79 3.23
C THR A 262 2.92 22.25 2.49
N LEU A 263 2.77 21.17 1.73
CA LEU A 263 3.87 20.61 0.92
C LEU A 263 4.38 21.60 -0.13
N ASP A 264 3.49 22.30 -0.84
CA ASP A 264 3.87 23.31 -1.83
C ASP A 264 4.66 24.45 -1.20
N LYS A 265 4.26 24.90 -0.01
CA LYS A 265 5.03 25.86 0.77
C LYS A 265 6.40 25.31 1.18
N GLU A 266 6.46 24.09 1.71
CA GLU A 266 7.71 23.44 2.12
C GLU A 266 8.68 23.28 0.93
N ALA A 267 8.16 22.90 -0.24
CA ALA A 267 8.90 22.80 -1.49
C ALA A 267 9.48 24.16 -1.93
N LYS A 268 8.72 25.26 -1.78
CA LYS A 268 9.18 26.62 -2.08
C LYS A 268 10.21 27.13 -1.07
N ASP A 269 10.00 26.83 0.21
CA ASP A 269 10.88 27.27 1.31
C ASP A 269 12.16 26.41 1.42
N GLY A 270 12.18 25.23 0.80
CA GLY A 270 13.30 24.27 0.87
C GLY A 270 13.50 23.64 2.25
N LYS A 271 12.47 23.68 3.10
CA LYS A 271 12.49 23.12 4.46
C LYS A 271 11.09 22.73 4.93
N LEU A 272 11.02 21.79 5.86
CA LEU A 272 9.76 21.42 6.50
C LEU A 272 9.19 22.58 7.35
N SER A 273 7.88 22.70 7.35
CA SER A 273 7.12 23.74 8.07
C SER A 273 6.99 23.45 9.57
N GLY A 274 7.30 22.22 9.96
CA GLY A 274 7.23 21.73 11.34
C GLY A 274 8.10 20.49 11.52
N LYS A 275 7.66 19.62 12.43
CA LYS A 275 8.34 18.37 12.74
C LYS A 275 8.09 17.30 11.69
N ILE A 276 8.94 16.27 11.64
CA ILE A 276 8.83 15.20 10.65
C ILE A 276 7.49 14.49 10.76
N GLN A 277 7.06 14.15 12.00
CA GLN A 277 5.78 13.48 12.23
C GLN A 277 4.73 14.46 12.73
N ARG A 278 3.53 14.39 12.13
CA ARG A 278 2.34 15.15 12.56
C ARG A 278 1.09 14.28 12.53
N PHE A 279 0.21 14.45 13.51
CA PHE A 279 -1.10 13.80 13.51
C PHE A 279 -2.15 14.75 12.93
N VAL A 280 -2.83 14.32 11.87
CA VAL A 280 -3.84 15.10 11.16
C VAL A 280 -5.24 14.70 11.62
N GLY A 281 -6.08 15.70 11.92
CA GLY A 281 -7.46 15.48 12.35
C GLY A 281 -7.62 15.08 13.83
N VAL A 282 -6.57 15.21 14.64
CA VAL A 282 -6.68 15.14 16.11
C VAL A 282 -7.40 16.40 16.61
N ARG A 283 -8.35 16.23 17.53
CA ARG A 283 -9.02 17.36 18.20
C ARG A 283 -8.17 17.79 19.39
N GLY A 284 -7.88 19.08 19.51
CA GLY A 284 -7.07 19.63 20.58
C GLY A 284 -5.72 20.17 20.08
N PRO A 285 -4.70 20.25 20.95
CA PRO A 285 -3.36 20.69 20.57
C PRO A 285 -2.78 19.84 19.44
N GLU A 286 -1.95 20.45 18.60
CA GLU A 286 -1.20 19.72 17.58
C GLU A 286 -0.31 18.67 18.27
N LEU A 287 -0.37 17.44 17.76
CA LEU A 287 0.51 16.36 18.18
C LEU A 287 1.54 16.12 17.08
N SER A 288 2.79 16.50 17.33
CA SER A 288 3.89 16.42 16.37
C SER A 288 5.22 16.05 17.05
N PHE A 289 6.08 15.30 16.35
CA PHE A 289 7.32 14.74 16.88
C PHE A 289 8.46 14.72 15.86
N TYR A 290 9.70 14.62 16.37
CA TYR A 290 10.98 14.61 15.65
C TYR A 290 11.33 15.95 14.99
N GLU A 291 12.19 16.71 15.66
CA GLU A 291 12.71 17.98 15.13
C GLU A 291 13.56 17.77 13.88
N THR A 292 13.56 18.77 13.01
CA THR A 292 14.33 18.80 11.77
C THR A 292 15.67 19.51 11.93
N GLN A 293 15.94 20.11 13.09
CA GLN A 293 17.18 20.84 13.35
C GLN A 293 18.35 19.88 13.60
N GLY A 294 19.35 19.92 12.72
CA GLY A 294 20.62 19.22 12.91
C GLY A 294 20.84 17.95 12.08
N MET A 295 20.11 17.78 10.97
CA MET A 295 20.47 16.83 9.89
C MET A 295 21.00 17.57 8.67
#